data_AF-A0A950FWL1-F1
#
_entry.id   AF-A0A950FWL1-F1
#
_cell.length_a   1.000
_cell.length_b   1.000
_cell.length_c   1.000
_cell.angle_alpha   90.00
_cell.angle_beta   90.00
_cell.angle_gamma   90.00
#
_symmetry.space_group_name_H-M   'P 1'
#
loop_
_entity.id
_entity.type
_entity.pdbx_description
1 polymer ?
#
loop_
_entity_poly.entity_id
_entity_poly.type
_entity_poly.pdbx_seq_one_letter_code
_entity_poly.pdbx_strand_id
1 'polypeptide(L)'
;MLRNTMLGLDNVSWILTARFPRKTGCIGTCFFFVAALYATQRGSAQWVPHGTLRNVPVRADCHMTRHGVGVSLQATLFYPYGAIFLCPEREREIDARRPGAARFFLVHEYGHLAMRSREEAVADEWAAKQLSMVPAERGTLRAVIAYFVDEGTLFDPAYGTGFDRALRVARAAGIAEKEWPLPLVAYAKDEEIKRAEETTLRLRLNDPYNNAAQMIIWIDGRPIGVLSNVDGERPLQVPNLTPGQHLIQADQVWIYHTEPSGLKSEVARRRQAECELASTGKKLVVLELRYDGSDGDTLSIGAAEANF
;
A
#
# COMPACT_ATOMS: atom_id res chain seq x y z
N MET A 1 11.99 -18.46 19.86
CA MET A 1 13.33 -18.39 20.50
C MET A 1 14.12 -17.29 19.82
N LEU A 2 14.14 -16.08 20.38
CA LEU A 2 14.99 -14.98 19.91
C LEU A 2 15.60 -14.34 21.16
N ARG A 3 16.94 -14.37 21.22
CA ARG A 3 17.76 -13.76 22.26
C ARG A 3 17.89 -12.27 21.97
N ASN A 4 17.42 -11.43 22.90
CA ASN A 4 17.73 -10.01 22.92
C ASN A 4 19.08 -9.81 23.62
N THR A 5 20.04 -9.25 22.88
CA THR A 5 21.31 -8.79 23.41
C THR A 5 21.16 -7.33 23.79
N MET A 6 21.10 -7.05 25.10
CA MET A 6 21.27 -5.71 25.65
C MET A 6 22.73 -5.27 25.48
N LEU A 7 22.93 -4.12 24.85
CA LEU A 7 24.12 -3.30 25.06
C LEU A 7 23.64 -1.89 25.36
N GLY A 8 23.84 -1.48 26.62
CA GLY A 8 23.73 -0.10 27.04
C GLY A 8 25.07 0.60 26.83
N LEU A 9 25.04 1.88 26.50
CA LEU A 9 26.13 2.83 26.72
C LEU A 9 25.52 4.23 26.91
N ASP A 10 25.65 4.70 28.14
CA ASP A 10 26.21 5.96 28.60
C ASP A 10 25.63 7.32 28.19
N ASN A 11 25.14 7.97 29.24
CA ASN A 11 24.90 9.40 29.42
C ASN A 11 26.11 10.27 29.03
N VAL A 12 25.88 11.27 28.17
CA VAL A 12 26.72 12.47 28.13
C VAL A 12 25.82 13.70 28.17
N SER A 13 25.82 14.34 29.33
CA SER A 13 25.21 15.64 29.60
C SER A 13 26.14 16.74 29.10
N TRP A 14 25.66 17.59 28.18
CA TRP A 14 26.31 18.86 27.84
C TRP A 14 25.44 20.02 28.29
N ILE A 15 25.81 20.60 29.43
CA ILE A 15 25.30 21.88 29.92
C ILE A 15 26.09 22.98 29.21
N LEU A 16 25.48 23.65 28.23
CA LEU A 16 25.98 24.92 27.69
C LEU A 16 25.28 26.08 28.40
N THR A 17 26.01 26.71 29.32
CA THR A 17 25.61 27.97 29.97
C THR A 17 26.05 29.14 29.08
N ALA A 18 25.11 29.74 28.35
CA ALA A 18 25.33 31.01 27.67
C ALA A 18 24.96 32.18 28.61
N ARG A 19 25.96 32.95 29.06
CA ARG A 19 25.77 34.24 29.73
C ARG A 19 25.53 35.32 28.67
N PHE A 20 24.35 35.94 28.70
CA PHE A 20 24.08 37.18 27.98
C PHE A 20 24.39 38.40 28.86
N PRO A 21 25.11 39.42 28.37
CA PRO A 21 25.26 40.68 29.08
C PRO A 21 23.97 41.52 28.98
N ARG A 22 23.49 41.99 30.14
CA ARG A 22 22.48 43.04 30.25
C ARG A 22 23.04 44.35 29.69
N LYS A 23 22.40 44.92 28.68
CA LYS A 23 22.48 46.36 28.40
C LYS A 23 21.11 46.99 28.61
N THR A 24 21.09 47.88 29.59
CA THR A 24 20.03 48.81 29.93
C THR A 24 19.93 49.93 28.90
N GLY A 25 18.69 50.37 28.65
CA GLY A 25 18.39 51.74 28.23
C GLY A 25 18.17 51.97 26.74
N CYS A 26 16.90 52.06 26.34
CA CYS A 26 16.39 53.28 25.69
C CYS A 26 14.86 53.29 25.72
N ILE A 27 14.35 54.29 26.43
CA ILE A 27 12.96 54.74 26.45
C ILE A 27 12.75 55.53 25.15
N GLY A 28 11.73 55.20 24.36
CA GLY A 28 11.32 56.07 23.27
C GLY A 28 10.39 55.42 22.25
N THR A 29 9.19 55.97 22.16
CA THR A 29 8.21 55.82 21.06
C THR A 29 7.32 54.58 21.08
N CYS A 30 6.30 54.66 21.93
CA CYS A 30 4.97 54.13 21.63
C CYS A 30 4.40 54.78 20.36
N PHE A 31 3.50 54.03 19.70
CA PHE A 31 2.60 54.36 18.59
C PHE A 31 3.02 53.85 17.20
N PHE A 32 2.10 53.04 16.64
CA PHE A 32 1.99 52.50 15.28
C PHE A 32 2.68 51.16 14.93
N PHE A 33 2.32 50.06 15.58
CA PHE A 33 2.40 48.72 14.97
C PHE A 33 1.29 47.76 15.49
N VAL A 34 0.02 48.18 15.44
CA VAL A 34 -1.14 47.31 15.77
C VAL A 34 -1.89 46.81 14.51
N ALA A 35 -1.53 47.27 13.31
CA ALA A 35 -2.27 46.95 12.08
C ALA A 35 -1.65 45.84 11.19
N ALA A 36 -0.59 45.15 11.62
CA ALA A 36 0.15 44.19 10.76
C ALA A 36 0.15 42.73 11.25
N LEU A 37 -0.70 42.35 12.20
CA LEU A 37 -0.86 40.95 12.66
C LEU A 37 -2.20 40.30 12.25
N TYR A 38 -2.92 40.91 11.30
CA TYR A 38 -4.07 40.30 10.62
C TYR A 38 -3.72 39.76 9.23
N ALA A 39 -2.42 39.64 8.91
CA ALA A 39 -1.96 38.90 7.76
C ALA A 39 -2.07 37.39 8.04
N THR A 40 -3.24 36.85 7.70
CA THR A 40 -3.39 35.53 7.10
C THR A 40 -2.93 34.33 7.95
N GLN A 41 -3.59 34.09 9.09
CA GLN A 41 -3.94 32.70 9.41
C GLN A 41 -5.06 32.27 8.46
N ARG A 42 -4.73 32.11 7.17
CA ARG A 42 -5.50 31.19 6.33
C ARG A 42 -5.13 29.81 6.85
N GLY A 43 -5.82 29.38 7.91
CA GLY A 43 -5.81 27.98 8.31
C GLY A 43 -6.22 27.22 7.07
N SER A 44 -5.25 26.62 6.38
CA SER A 44 -5.51 25.85 5.18
C SER A 44 -6.48 24.75 5.61
N ALA A 45 -7.71 24.83 5.13
CA ALA A 45 -8.77 23.96 5.58
C ALA A 45 -8.33 22.52 5.38
N GLN A 46 -8.38 21.73 6.45
CA GLN A 46 -8.10 20.30 6.40
C GLN A 46 -9.17 19.62 5.53
N TRP A 47 -8.84 18.52 4.84
CA TRP A 47 -9.86 17.79 4.09
C TRP A 47 -11.00 17.33 5.03
N VAL A 48 -12.23 17.49 4.57
CA VAL A 48 -13.42 17.00 5.27
C VAL A 48 -14.30 16.24 4.27
N PRO A 49 -14.98 15.16 4.69
CA PRO A 49 -15.91 14.47 3.83
C PRO A 49 -17.01 15.43 3.32
N HIS A 50 -17.55 15.16 2.14
CA HIS A 50 -18.62 15.95 1.53
C HIS A 50 -19.89 15.12 1.36
N GLY A 51 -21.03 15.80 1.15
CA GLY A 51 -22.31 15.14 0.94
C GLY A 51 -22.71 14.21 2.09
N THR A 52 -23.23 13.03 1.74
CA THR A 52 -23.69 12.01 2.70
C THR A 52 -22.56 11.40 3.53
N LEU A 53 -21.30 11.46 3.05
CA LEU A 53 -20.14 10.95 3.79
C LEU A 53 -19.89 11.73 5.09
N ARG A 54 -20.39 12.97 5.22
CA ARG A 54 -20.34 13.75 6.47
C ARG A 54 -21.10 13.09 7.61
N ASN A 55 -22.06 12.23 7.30
CA ASN A 55 -22.89 11.54 8.29
C ASN A 55 -22.34 10.18 8.69
N VAL A 56 -21.18 9.78 8.14
CA VAL A 56 -20.51 8.53 8.50
C VAL A 56 -19.84 8.70 9.88
N PRO A 57 -20.25 7.93 10.90
CA PRO A 57 -19.55 7.94 12.17
C PRO A 57 -18.14 7.36 12.02
N VAL A 58 -17.15 8.05 12.57
CA VAL A 58 -15.78 7.57 12.73
C VAL A 58 -15.57 7.24 14.21
N ARG A 59 -15.12 6.01 14.50
CA ARG A 59 -14.95 5.51 15.88
C ARG A 59 -13.53 4.98 16.09
N ALA A 60 -13.01 5.12 17.30
CA ALA A 60 -11.76 4.50 17.71
C ALA A 60 -12.05 3.11 18.30
N ASP A 61 -11.71 2.04 17.57
CA ASP A 61 -11.94 0.65 17.97
C ASP A 61 -10.96 -0.31 17.28
N CYS A 62 -9.84 -0.60 17.94
CA CYS A 62 -8.81 -1.50 17.42
C CYS A 62 -9.28 -2.96 17.32
N HIS A 63 -10.30 -3.36 18.09
CA HIS A 63 -10.85 -4.72 18.01
C HIS A 63 -11.60 -4.89 16.69
N MET A 64 -12.41 -3.89 16.31
CA MET A 64 -13.12 -3.88 15.03
C MET A 64 -12.17 -3.91 13.83
N THR A 65 -11.02 -3.22 13.89
CA THR A 65 -10.01 -3.25 12.82
C THR A 65 -9.17 -4.53 12.79
N ARG A 66 -9.33 -5.44 13.78
CA ARG A 66 -8.46 -6.61 13.97
C ARG A 66 -6.98 -6.22 14.03
N HIS A 67 -6.67 -5.11 14.73
CA HIS A 67 -5.35 -4.48 14.80
C HIS A 67 -4.80 -3.90 13.47
N GLY A 68 -5.62 -3.80 12.42
CA GLY A 68 -5.34 -2.98 11.25
C GLY A 68 -5.47 -1.47 11.55
N VAL A 69 -5.08 -0.62 10.60
CA VAL A 69 -5.14 0.85 10.76
C VAL A 69 -6.58 1.35 10.77
N GLY A 70 -7.39 0.87 9.84
CA GLY A 70 -8.79 1.22 9.68
C GLY A 70 -9.59 0.05 9.12
N VAL A 71 -10.91 0.14 9.28
CA VAL A 71 -11.88 -0.66 8.52
C VAL A 71 -13.17 0.13 8.36
N SER A 72 -13.81 -0.03 7.22
CA SER A 72 -15.10 0.56 6.90
C SER A 72 -16.20 -0.49 6.81
N LEU A 73 -17.38 -0.16 7.29
CA LEU A 73 -18.60 -0.93 7.10
C LEU A 73 -19.49 -0.19 6.11
N GLN A 74 -19.85 -0.87 5.02
CA GLN A 74 -20.86 -0.36 4.08
C GLN A 74 -22.19 -0.14 4.79
N ALA A 75 -23.11 0.60 4.16
CA ALA A 75 -24.39 0.91 4.75
C ALA A 75 -25.16 -0.37 5.18
N THR A 76 -25.68 -0.35 6.40
CA THR A 76 -26.47 -1.44 7.00
C THR A 76 -27.69 -0.85 7.71
N LEU A 77 -28.58 -1.71 8.23
CA LEU A 77 -29.72 -1.29 9.04
C LEU A 77 -29.30 -0.45 10.26
N PHE A 78 -28.16 -0.76 10.89
CA PHE A 78 -27.65 -0.08 12.08
C PHE A 78 -26.76 1.12 11.75
N TYR A 79 -26.21 1.16 10.54
CA TYR A 79 -25.34 2.23 10.04
C TYR A 79 -25.83 2.66 8.66
N PRO A 80 -26.88 3.49 8.56
CA PRO A 80 -27.53 3.80 7.28
C PRO A 80 -26.61 4.53 6.28
N TYR A 81 -25.54 5.17 6.78
CA TYR A 81 -24.51 5.81 5.96
C TYR A 81 -23.20 5.01 5.89
N GLY A 82 -23.14 3.84 6.52
CA GLY A 82 -21.90 3.13 6.82
C GLY A 82 -21.24 3.60 8.12
N ALA A 83 -20.06 3.07 8.43
CA ALA A 83 -19.25 3.46 9.58
C ALA A 83 -17.76 3.25 9.30
N ILE A 84 -16.89 4.01 9.95
CA ILE A 84 -15.44 3.83 9.92
C ILE A 84 -14.96 3.56 11.34
N PHE A 85 -14.11 2.56 11.49
CA PHE A 85 -13.39 2.25 12.72
C PHE A 85 -11.90 2.42 12.45
N LEU A 86 -11.21 3.16 13.32
CA LEU A 86 -9.78 3.37 13.27
C LEU A 86 -9.13 2.77 14.51
N CYS A 87 -7.86 2.38 14.39
CA CYS A 87 -7.06 1.97 15.53
C CYS A 87 -6.02 3.05 15.89
N PRO A 88 -6.25 3.86 16.93
CA PRO A 88 -5.36 4.97 17.28
C PRO A 88 -3.93 4.55 17.61
N GLU A 89 -3.73 3.32 18.08
CA GLU A 89 -2.39 2.77 18.33
C GLU A 89 -1.60 2.65 17.02
N ARG A 90 -2.20 2.05 15.99
CA ARG A 90 -1.59 1.92 14.66
C ARG A 90 -1.37 3.27 13.99
N GLU A 91 -2.32 4.20 14.13
CA GLU A 91 -2.16 5.56 13.61
C GLU A 91 -0.94 6.26 14.24
N ARG A 92 -0.77 6.16 15.57
CA ARG A 92 0.39 6.72 16.27
C ARG A 92 1.70 6.08 15.82
N GLU A 93 1.74 4.78 15.61
CA GLU A 93 2.94 4.10 15.10
C GLU A 93 3.33 4.56 13.70
N ILE A 94 2.33 4.74 12.82
CA ILE A 94 2.54 5.26 11.47
C ILE A 94 3.06 6.70 11.53
N ASP A 95 2.42 7.57 12.30
CA ASP A 95 2.83 8.97 12.43
C ASP A 95 4.17 9.14 13.15
N ALA A 96 4.55 8.21 14.03
CA ALA A 96 5.88 8.19 14.63
C ALA A 96 6.98 7.94 13.59
N ARG A 97 6.70 7.12 12.56
CA ARG A 97 7.63 6.87 11.45
C ARG A 97 7.59 7.99 10.41
N ARG A 98 6.38 8.43 10.05
CA ARG A 98 6.12 9.44 9.01
C ARG A 98 5.00 10.38 9.47
N PRO A 99 5.33 11.50 10.14
CA PRO A 99 4.32 12.40 10.69
C PRO A 99 3.30 12.88 9.65
N GLY A 100 2.03 12.62 9.92
CA GLY A 100 0.89 12.99 9.07
C GLY A 100 0.47 11.91 8.07
N ALA A 101 1.20 10.79 7.97
CA ALA A 101 0.82 9.69 7.07
C ALA A 101 -0.46 8.97 7.51
N ALA A 102 -0.73 8.86 8.83
CA ALA A 102 -1.90 8.15 9.34
C ALA A 102 -3.22 8.73 8.82
N ARG A 103 -3.25 10.04 8.59
CA ARG A 103 -4.41 10.74 8.05
C ARG A 103 -4.87 10.23 6.69
N PHE A 104 -3.96 9.73 5.86
CA PHE A 104 -4.33 9.12 4.57
C PHE A 104 -5.28 7.94 4.78
N PHE A 105 -5.06 7.12 5.81
CA PHE A 105 -5.85 5.92 6.07
C PHE A 105 -7.31 6.23 6.43
N LEU A 106 -7.57 7.33 7.13
CA LEU A 106 -8.96 7.79 7.34
C LEU A 106 -9.66 8.11 6.01
N VAL A 107 -8.98 8.83 5.10
CA VAL A 107 -9.57 9.19 3.80
C VAL A 107 -9.68 7.95 2.90
N HIS A 108 -8.76 7.00 3.01
CA HIS A 108 -8.83 5.69 2.37
C HIS A 108 -10.10 4.91 2.80
N GLU A 109 -10.43 4.88 4.09
CA GLU A 109 -11.69 4.25 4.55
C GLU A 109 -12.95 4.93 4.02
N TYR A 110 -12.93 6.26 3.85
CA TYR A 110 -14.00 6.96 3.14
C TYR A 110 -14.08 6.54 1.67
N GLY A 111 -12.96 6.21 1.04
CA GLY A 111 -12.89 5.71 -0.34
C GLY A 111 -13.67 4.42 -0.53
N HIS A 112 -13.54 3.45 0.39
CA HIS A 112 -14.34 2.23 0.36
C HIS A 112 -15.84 2.51 0.38
N LEU A 113 -16.29 3.43 1.24
CA LEU A 113 -17.71 3.82 1.33
C LEU A 113 -18.18 4.58 0.09
N ALA A 114 -17.39 5.54 -0.38
CA ALA A 114 -17.71 6.37 -1.53
C ALA A 114 -17.83 5.54 -2.82
N MET A 115 -16.91 4.60 -3.01
CA MET A 115 -16.81 3.77 -4.21
C MET A 115 -17.62 2.48 -4.12
N ARG A 116 -18.22 2.18 -2.95
CA ARG A 116 -18.91 0.91 -2.66
C ARG A 116 -18.06 -0.30 -3.04
N SER A 117 -16.76 -0.21 -2.78
CA SER A 117 -15.78 -1.21 -3.18
C SER A 117 -14.92 -1.63 -1.99
N ARG A 118 -14.56 -2.91 -1.96
CA ARG A 118 -13.55 -3.48 -1.05
C ARG A 118 -12.16 -3.51 -1.66
N GLU A 119 -12.01 -3.04 -2.88
CA GLU A 119 -10.72 -3.02 -3.56
C GLU A 119 -9.83 -1.89 -3.01
N GLU A 120 -8.77 -2.28 -2.31
CA GLU A 120 -7.81 -1.36 -1.66
C GLU A 120 -7.18 -0.37 -2.64
N ALA A 121 -6.95 -0.81 -3.89
CA ALA A 121 -6.42 0.04 -4.94
C ALA A 121 -7.34 1.21 -5.29
N VAL A 122 -8.64 0.93 -5.38
CA VAL A 122 -9.65 1.94 -5.66
C VAL A 122 -9.76 2.93 -4.51
N ALA A 123 -9.68 2.45 -3.26
CA ALA A 123 -9.68 3.29 -2.07
C ALA A 123 -8.42 4.18 -1.98
N ASP A 124 -7.23 3.64 -2.27
CA ASP A 124 -5.97 4.39 -2.34
C ASP A 124 -6.04 5.52 -3.37
N GLU A 125 -6.48 5.22 -4.60
CA GLU A 125 -6.60 6.23 -5.65
C GLU A 125 -7.63 7.30 -5.33
N TRP A 126 -8.77 6.90 -4.77
CA TRP A 126 -9.82 7.84 -4.37
C TRP A 126 -9.29 8.78 -3.30
N ALA A 127 -8.65 8.26 -2.25
CA ALA A 127 -8.10 9.06 -1.17
C ALA A 127 -7.01 10.03 -1.66
N ALA A 128 -6.12 9.55 -2.54
CA ALA A 128 -5.09 10.37 -3.16
C ALA A 128 -5.68 11.56 -3.94
N LYS A 129 -6.73 11.31 -4.75
CA LYS A 129 -7.46 12.35 -5.49
C LYS A 129 -8.19 13.32 -4.56
N GLN A 130 -8.78 12.83 -3.47
CA GLN A 130 -9.47 13.68 -2.50
C GLN A 130 -8.52 14.64 -1.77
N LEU A 131 -7.37 14.12 -1.33
CA LEU A 131 -6.36 14.91 -0.63
C LEU A 131 -5.66 15.90 -1.58
N SER A 132 -5.46 15.55 -2.85
CA SER A 132 -4.78 16.45 -3.81
C SER A 132 -5.57 17.72 -4.11
N MET A 133 -6.90 17.72 -3.92
CA MET A 133 -7.76 18.90 -4.06
C MET A 133 -7.58 19.93 -2.94
N VAL A 134 -6.92 19.56 -1.84
CA VAL A 134 -6.75 20.41 -0.66
C VAL A 134 -5.26 20.76 -0.50
N PRO A 135 -4.82 22.00 -0.77
CA PRO A 135 -3.41 22.37 -0.71
C PRO A 135 -2.72 22.04 0.62
N ALA A 136 -3.47 22.09 1.74
CA ALA A 136 -2.99 21.73 3.07
C ALA A 136 -2.51 20.27 3.18
N GLU A 137 -3.11 19.37 2.40
CA GLU A 137 -2.91 17.92 2.49
C GLU A 137 -1.74 17.43 1.62
N ARG A 138 -1.03 18.33 0.92
CA ARG A 138 0.17 17.95 0.17
C ARG A 138 1.24 17.35 1.09
N GLY A 139 1.29 17.78 2.35
CA GLY A 139 2.14 17.18 3.38
C GLY A 139 1.76 15.73 3.68
N THR A 140 0.48 15.46 3.91
CA THR A 140 -0.11 14.12 4.10
C THR A 140 0.26 13.18 2.95
N LEU A 141 0.08 13.62 1.70
CA LEU A 141 0.41 12.83 0.51
C LEU A 141 1.90 12.47 0.43
N ARG A 142 2.80 13.43 0.68
CA ARG A 142 4.24 13.14 0.72
C ARG A 142 4.60 12.19 1.85
N ALA A 143 4.00 12.37 3.03
CA ALA A 143 4.24 11.53 4.19
C ALA A 143 3.82 10.08 3.94
N VAL A 144 2.62 9.85 3.39
CA VAL A 144 2.14 8.49 3.12
C VAL A 144 2.89 7.81 1.97
N ILE A 145 3.26 8.55 0.92
CA ILE A 145 4.11 8.00 -0.16
C ILE A 145 5.45 7.54 0.43
N ALA A 146 6.07 8.34 1.30
CA ALA A 146 7.30 7.96 1.97
C ALA A 146 7.11 6.76 2.90
N TYR A 147 5.99 6.69 3.63
CA TYR A 147 5.64 5.54 4.47
C TYR A 147 5.55 4.25 3.64
N PHE A 148 4.83 4.27 2.52
CA PHE A 148 4.73 3.11 1.63
C PHE A 148 6.05 2.74 0.97
N VAL A 149 6.91 3.71 0.65
CA VAL A 149 8.27 3.44 0.19
C VAL A 149 9.11 2.73 1.28
N ASP A 150 8.92 3.08 2.56
CA ASP A 150 9.62 2.39 3.66
C ASP A 150 9.16 0.93 3.81
N GLU A 151 7.91 0.62 3.51
CA GLU A 151 7.41 -0.77 3.46
C GLU A 151 8.01 -1.54 2.26
N GLY A 152 8.46 -0.83 1.22
CA GLY A 152 9.23 -1.37 0.11
C GLY A 152 8.50 -2.48 -0.64
N THR A 153 9.15 -3.65 -0.75
CA THR A 153 8.61 -4.84 -1.43
C THR A 153 7.82 -5.76 -0.52
N LEU A 154 7.52 -5.35 0.73
CA LEU A 154 6.66 -6.15 1.60
C LEU A 154 5.29 -6.27 0.96
N PHE A 155 4.92 -7.51 0.65
CA PHE A 155 3.68 -7.82 -0.06
C PHE A 155 2.53 -8.05 0.90
N ASP A 156 1.38 -7.49 0.57
CA ASP A 156 0.09 -7.83 1.15
C ASP A 156 -0.90 -8.22 0.04
N PRO A 157 -1.61 -9.35 0.16
CA PRO A 157 -2.62 -9.79 -0.81
C PRO A 157 -3.64 -8.71 -1.22
N ALA A 158 -4.14 -7.94 -0.26
CA ALA A 158 -5.16 -6.93 -0.52
C ALA A 158 -4.55 -5.66 -1.15
N TYR A 159 -3.34 -5.29 -0.75
CA TYR A 159 -2.76 -3.99 -1.08
C TYR A 159 -1.72 -3.99 -2.22
N GLY A 160 -1.09 -5.13 -2.50
CA GLY A 160 0.16 -5.20 -3.26
C GLY A 160 1.38 -4.89 -2.38
N THR A 161 2.47 -4.42 -2.99
CA THR A 161 3.65 -3.96 -2.25
C THR A 161 3.53 -2.51 -1.79
N GLY A 162 4.39 -2.09 -0.86
CA GLY A 162 4.54 -0.67 -0.52
C GLY A 162 4.84 0.20 -1.74
N PHE A 163 5.72 -0.25 -2.64
CA PHE A 163 6.00 0.45 -3.89
C PHE A 163 4.79 0.59 -4.81
N ASP A 164 3.97 -0.46 -4.95
CA ASP A 164 2.72 -0.41 -5.74
C ASP A 164 1.79 0.69 -5.22
N ARG A 165 1.57 0.71 -3.91
CA ARG A 165 0.71 1.72 -3.26
C ARG A 165 1.27 3.12 -3.40
N ALA A 166 2.57 3.30 -3.16
CA ALA A 166 3.26 4.58 -3.28
C ALA A 166 3.12 5.14 -4.70
N LEU A 167 3.35 4.32 -5.73
CA LEU A 167 3.26 4.72 -7.13
C LEU A 167 1.82 5.08 -7.51
N ARG A 168 0.85 4.26 -7.08
CA ARG A 168 -0.59 4.50 -7.29
C ARG A 168 -1.03 5.83 -6.68
N VAL A 169 -0.69 6.07 -5.42
CA VAL A 169 -1.02 7.32 -4.70
C VAL A 169 -0.35 8.52 -5.36
N ALA A 170 0.94 8.43 -5.69
CA ALA A 170 1.68 9.52 -6.31
C ALA A 170 1.09 9.93 -7.66
N ARG A 171 0.77 8.95 -8.52
CA ARG A 171 0.13 9.16 -9.82
C ARG A 171 -1.29 9.72 -9.66
N ALA A 172 -2.13 9.12 -8.82
CA ALA A 172 -3.51 9.54 -8.61
C ALA A 172 -3.62 10.95 -8.00
N ALA A 173 -2.69 11.33 -7.14
CA ALA A 173 -2.61 12.68 -6.57
C ALA A 173 -2.00 13.73 -7.51
N GLY A 174 -1.46 13.33 -8.68
CA GLY A 174 -0.79 14.24 -9.60
C GLY A 174 0.49 14.87 -9.04
N ILE A 175 1.20 14.16 -8.16
CA ILE A 175 2.49 14.62 -7.63
C ILE A 175 3.53 14.48 -8.75
N ALA A 176 4.30 15.54 -9.02
CA ALA A 176 5.34 15.48 -10.04
C ALA A 176 6.45 14.49 -9.65
N GLU A 177 6.97 13.73 -10.63
CA GLU A 177 7.99 12.69 -10.39
C GLU A 177 9.24 13.22 -9.66
N LYS A 178 9.65 14.46 -9.94
CA LYS A 178 10.76 15.12 -9.24
C LYS A 178 10.56 15.29 -7.71
N GLU A 179 9.34 15.13 -7.23
CA GLU A 179 8.99 15.16 -5.81
C GLU A 179 8.87 13.76 -5.19
N TRP A 180 8.98 12.69 -6.00
CA TRP A 180 8.88 11.32 -5.51
C TRP A 180 10.19 10.91 -4.81
N PRO A 181 10.12 10.03 -3.79
CA PRO A 181 11.32 9.40 -3.24
C PRO A 181 12.12 8.66 -4.32
N LEU A 182 13.45 8.75 -4.29
CA LEU A 182 14.32 8.11 -5.31
C LEU A 182 14.04 6.59 -5.51
N PRO A 183 13.81 5.78 -4.45
CA PRO A 183 13.45 4.38 -4.63
C PRO A 183 12.17 4.19 -5.45
N LEU A 184 11.19 5.08 -5.30
CA LEU A 184 9.94 5.04 -6.05
C LEU A 184 10.15 5.37 -7.53
N VAL A 185 11.03 6.33 -7.84
CA VAL A 185 11.40 6.67 -9.23
C VAL A 185 12.08 5.47 -9.91
N ALA A 186 13.00 4.80 -9.22
CA ALA A 186 13.66 3.61 -9.73
C ALA A 186 12.65 2.48 -10.01
N TYR A 187 11.74 2.24 -9.05
CA TYR A 187 10.66 1.26 -9.21
C TYR A 187 9.72 1.61 -10.39
N ALA A 188 9.31 2.88 -10.52
CA ALA A 188 8.44 3.30 -11.62
C ALA A 188 9.05 3.07 -13.00
N LYS A 189 10.37 3.30 -13.14
CA LYS A 189 11.11 3.03 -14.39
C LYS A 189 11.22 1.55 -14.70
N ASP A 190 11.47 0.73 -13.68
CA ASP A 190 11.48 -0.74 -13.82
C ASP A 190 10.10 -1.24 -14.32
N GLU A 191 9.02 -0.73 -13.74
CA GLU A 191 7.65 -1.04 -14.17
C GLU A 191 7.30 -0.56 -15.59
N GLU A 192 7.95 0.51 -16.08
CA GLU A 192 7.80 0.97 -17.46
C GLU A 192 8.58 0.08 -18.44
N ILE A 193 9.79 -0.34 -18.07
CA ILE A 193 10.60 -1.28 -18.86
C ILE A 193 9.85 -2.62 -19.01
N LYS A 194 9.36 -3.19 -17.89
CA LYS A 194 8.56 -4.43 -17.92
C LYS A 194 7.35 -4.32 -18.84
N ARG A 195 6.64 -3.19 -18.80
CA ARG A 195 5.48 -2.93 -19.67
C ARG A 195 5.85 -2.80 -21.14
N ALA A 196 7.01 -2.23 -21.46
CA ALA A 196 7.46 -2.07 -22.83
C ALA A 196 7.91 -3.39 -23.48
N GLU A 197 8.32 -4.37 -22.66
CA GLU A 197 8.80 -5.67 -23.14
C GLU A 197 7.68 -6.66 -23.49
N GLU A 198 6.42 -6.30 -23.21
CA GLU A 198 5.16 -7.00 -23.56
C GLU A 198 5.09 -8.47 -23.12
N THR A 199 6.06 -8.96 -22.34
CA THR A 199 6.05 -10.34 -21.85
C THR A 199 5.09 -10.42 -20.67
N THR A 200 4.10 -11.27 -20.81
CA THR A 200 2.99 -11.38 -19.88
C THR A 200 2.92 -12.77 -19.30
N LEU A 201 2.79 -12.82 -17.98
CA LEU A 201 2.54 -14.03 -17.21
C LEU A 201 1.06 -14.09 -16.83
N ARG A 202 0.37 -15.19 -17.15
CA ARG A 202 -1.03 -15.41 -16.80
C ARG A 202 -1.17 -16.61 -15.88
N LEU A 203 -2.05 -16.51 -14.90
CA LEU A 203 -2.35 -17.61 -13.99
C LEU A 203 -3.55 -18.40 -14.49
N ARG A 204 -3.37 -19.71 -14.64
CA ARG A 204 -4.44 -20.68 -14.87
C ARG A 204 -4.47 -21.65 -13.70
N LEU A 205 -5.66 -21.86 -13.14
CA LEU A 205 -5.88 -22.91 -12.16
C LEU A 205 -6.40 -24.15 -12.89
N ASN A 206 -5.77 -25.29 -12.66
CA ASN A 206 -6.23 -26.57 -13.19
C ASN A 206 -6.84 -27.38 -12.06
N ASP A 207 -8.04 -26.96 -11.64
CA ASP A 207 -8.73 -27.50 -10.48
C ASP A 207 -10.23 -27.62 -10.79
N PRO A 208 -10.92 -28.75 -10.44
CA PRO A 208 -12.38 -28.84 -10.50
C PRO A 208 -13.11 -27.80 -9.64
N TYR A 209 -12.47 -27.21 -8.63
CA TYR A 209 -13.02 -26.17 -7.81
C TYR A 209 -12.78 -24.79 -8.44
N ASN A 210 -13.75 -23.87 -8.35
CA ASN A 210 -13.61 -22.44 -8.73
C ASN A 210 -12.66 -21.71 -7.78
N ASN A 211 -11.42 -22.17 -7.72
CA ASN A 211 -10.40 -21.61 -6.88
C ASN A 211 -9.87 -20.35 -7.55
N ALA A 212 -9.33 -19.46 -6.72
CA ALA A 212 -8.52 -18.34 -7.13
C ALA A 212 -7.25 -18.30 -6.28
N ALA A 213 -6.18 -17.74 -6.81
CA ALA A 213 -4.92 -17.68 -6.09
C ALA A 213 -4.21 -16.36 -6.33
N GLN A 214 -3.35 -16.03 -5.36
CA GLN A 214 -2.48 -14.88 -5.38
C GLN A 214 -1.12 -15.25 -4.84
N MET A 215 -0.06 -14.76 -5.48
CA MET A 215 1.31 -15.14 -5.17
C MET A 215 2.30 -14.07 -5.57
N ILE A 216 3.48 -14.08 -4.92
CA ILE A 216 4.65 -13.33 -5.36
C ILE A 216 5.40 -14.21 -6.36
N ILE A 217 5.65 -13.69 -7.56
CA ILE A 217 6.44 -14.38 -8.56
C ILE A 217 7.88 -13.91 -8.50
N TRP A 218 8.79 -14.87 -8.43
CA TRP A 218 10.21 -14.68 -8.62
C TRP A 218 10.64 -15.36 -9.92
N ILE A 219 11.54 -14.70 -10.65
CA ILE A 219 12.20 -15.29 -11.82
C ILE A 219 13.71 -15.10 -11.62
N ASP A 220 14.45 -16.20 -11.69
CA ASP A 220 15.91 -16.25 -11.51
C ASP A 220 16.40 -15.52 -10.25
N GLY A 221 15.70 -15.76 -9.14
CA GLY A 221 16.02 -15.17 -7.83
C GLY A 221 15.69 -13.69 -7.69
N ARG A 222 14.96 -13.10 -8.65
CA ARG A 222 14.49 -11.70 -8.58
C ARG A 222 12.96 -11.65 -8.41
N PRO A 223 12.44 -10.86 -7.46
CA PRO A 223 10.99 -10.70 -7.31
C PRO A 223 10.48 -9.85 -8.47
N ILE A 224 9.54 -10.39 -9.23
CA ILE A 224 9.00 -9.72 -10.42
C ILE A 224 7.76 -8.90 -10.06
N GLY A 225 6.85 -9.50 -9.30
CA GLY A 225 5.62 -8.86 -8.87
C GLY A 225 4.56 -9.86 -8.42
N VAL A 226 3.32 -9.41 -8.38
CA VAL A 226 2.19 -10.19 -7.85
C VAL A 226 1.36 -10.72 -9.00
N LEU A 227 1.18 -12.03 -9.04
CA LEU A 227 0.25 -12.67 -9.96
C LEU A 227 -1.01 -13.07 -9.20
N SER A 228 -2.18 -12.66 -9.70
CA SER A 228 -3.46 -12.94 -9.05
C SER A 228 -4.57 -13.16 -10.05
N ASN A 229 -5.49 -14.07 -9.73
CA ASN A 229 -6.81 -14.15 -10.36
C ASN A 229 -7.98 -14.02 -9.36
N VAL A 230 -7.69 -13.58 -8.12
CA VAL A 230 -8.67 -13.48 -7.02
C VAL A 230 -9.83 -12.56 -7.37
N ASP A 231 -9.55 -11.37 -7.91
CA ASP A 231 -10.57 -10.40 -8.34
C ASP A 231 -10.72 -10.34 -9.87
N GLY A 232 -10.54 -11.48 -10.53
CA GLY A 232 -10.42 -11.59 -11.98
C GLY A 232 -8.97 -11.70 -12.44
N GLU A 233 -8.76 -12.13 -13.68
CA GLU A 233 -7.41 -12.32 -14.23
C GLU A 233 -6.63 -11.00 -14.24
N ARG A 234 -5.53 -10.96 -13.49
CA ARG A 234 -4.56 -9.86 -13.50
C ARG A 234 -3.23 -10.38 -14.06
N PRO A 235 -3.00 -10.27 -15.38
CA PRO A 235 -1.72 -10.64 -15.96
C PRO A 235 -0.58 -9.85 -15.31
N LEU A 236 0.51 -10.52 -15.00
CA LEU A 236 1.73 -9.88 -14.51
C LEU A 236 2.64 -9.58 -15.70
N GLN A 237 3.02 -8.31 -15.88
CA GLN A 237 4.06 -7.94 -16.83
C GLN A 237 5.41 -8.34 -16.27
N VAL A 238 6.21 -9.03 -17.06
CA VAL A 238 7.53 -9.55 -16.67
C VAL A 238 8.58 -9.06 -17.67
N PRO A 239 9.86 -8.98 -17.26
CA PRO A 239 10.93 -8.72 -18.21
C PRO A 239 10.94 -9.76 -19.34
N ASN A 240 11.44 -9.36 -20.52
CA ASN A 240 11.62 -10.25 -21.65
C ASN A 240 12.51 -11.44 -21.25
N LEU A 241 11.94 -12.64 -21.30
CA LEU A 241 12.68 -13.86 -20.99
C LEU A 241 13.53 -14.23 -22.20
N THR A 242 14.85 -14.16 -22.03
CA THR A 242 15.79 -14.57 -23.08
C THR A 242 15.65 -16.06 -23.36
N PRO A 243 15.87 -16.55 -24.61
CA PRO A 243 15.87 -17.99 -24.85
C PRO A 243 16.86 -18.73 -23.94
N GLY A 244 16.37 -19.71 -23.18
CA GLY A 244 17.16 -20.37 -22.12
C GLY A 244 16.31 -20.98 -21.02
N GLN A 245 16.97 -21.55 -20.01
CA GLN A 245 16.30 -22.03 -18.80
C GLN A 245 16.16 -20.88 -17.80
N HIS A 246 14.96 -20.76 -17.23
CA HIS A 246 14.62 -19.83 -16.17
C HIS A 246 13.97 -20.58 -15.00
N LEU A 247 14.31 -20.18 -13.77
CA LEU A 247 13.65 -20.69 -12.56
C LEU A 247 12.51 -19.75 -12.19
N ILE A 248 11.28 -20.25 -12.20
CA ILE A 248 10.11 -19.52 -11.73
C ILE A 248 9.72 -20.04 -10.36
N GLN A 249 9.61 -19.13 -9.38
CA GLN A 249 9.18 -19.48 -8.02
C GLN A 249 7.92 -18.67 -7.67
N ALA A 250 6.91 -19.37 -7.18
CA ALA A 250 5.73 -18.78 -6.57
C ALA A 250 5.91 -18.82 -5.05
N ASP A 251 6.09 -17.65 -4.44
CA ASP A 251 6.25 -17.48 -3.01
C ASP A 251 4.99 -16.85 -2.39
N GLN A 252 4.81 -17.09 -1.10
CA GLN A 252 3.65 -16.65 -0.31
C GLN A 252 2.34 -16.88 -1.05
N VAL A 253 2.10 -18.11 -1.51
CA VAL A 253 0.89 -18.44 -2.28
C VAL A 253 -0.31 -18.52 -1.34
N TRP A 254 -1.36 -17.79 -1.67
CA TRP A 254 -2.68 -17.84 -1.04
C TRP A 254 -3.68 -18.42 -2.03
N ILE A 255 -4.48 -19.36 -1.58
CA ILE A 255 -5.51 -20.02 -2.37
C ILE A 255 -6.84 -19.78 -1.69
N TYR A 256 -7.81 -19.38 -2.49
CA TYR A 256 -9.16 -19.10 -2.09
C TYR A 256 -10.12 -20.00 -2.86
N HIS A 257 -11.12 -20.51 -2.17
CA HIS A 257 -12.30 -21.06 -2.81
C HIS A 257 -13.27 -19.91 -3.08
N THR A 258 -13.75 -19.79 -4.32
CA THR A 258 -14.75 -18.78 -4.68
C THR A 258 -16.09 -19.45 -4.90
N GLU A 259 -17.05 -19.16 -4.02
CA GLU A 259 -18.42 -19.60 -4.17
C GLU A 259 -19.09 -18.90 -5.37
N PRO A 260 -20.18 -19.46 -5.94
CA PRO A 260 -20.97 -18.79 -6.98
C PRO A 260 -21.50 -17.40 -6.57
N SER A 261 -21.63 -17.16 -5.27
CA SER A 261 -22.00 -15.86 -4.68
C SER A 261 -20.91 -14.79 -4.83
N GLY A 262 -19.69 -15.18 -5.21
CA GLY A 262 -18.49 -14.36 -5.17
C GLY A 262 -17.83 -14.30 -3.79
N LEU A 263 -18.40 -14.98 -2.78
CA LEU A 263 -17.77 -15.10 -1.46
C LEU A 263 -16.50 -15.94 -1.59
N LYS A 264 -15.42 -15.45 -0.98
CA LYS A 264 -14.12 -16.10 -0.99
C LYS A 264 -13.79 -16.62 0.39
N SER A 265 -13.39 -17.89 0.47
CA SER A 265 -12.87 -18.50 1.68
C SER A 265 -11.43 -18.93 1.47
N GLU A 266 -10.54 -18.61 2.42
CA GLU A 266 -9.15 -19.03 2.36
C GLU A 266 -9.07 -20.56 2.52
N VAL A 267 -8.42 -21.24 1.57
CA VAL A 267 -8.17 -22.68 1.57
C VAL A 267 -6.76 -22.97 2.05
N ALA A 268 -5.79 -22.19 1.58
CA ALA A 268 -4.39 -22.33 1.96
C ALA A 268 -3.68 -20.97 1.92
N ARG A 269 -2.62 -20.82 2.71
CA ARG A 269 -1.80 -19.60 2.74
C ARG A 269 -0.32 -19.91 2.92
N ARG A 270 0.53 -18.98 2.48
CA ARG A 270 1.99 -19.01 2.66
C ARG A 270 2.63 -20.31 2.15
N ARG A 271 2.09 -20.86 1.06
CA ARG A 271 2.70 -21.99 0.36
C ARG A 271 3.79 -21.49 -0.59
N GLN A 272 4.64 -22.40 -1.04
CA GLN A 272 5.71 -22.14 -1.99
C GLN A 272 5.72 -23.24 -3.04
N ALA A 273 6.04 -22.89 -4.27
CA ALA A 273 6.25 -23.83 -5.36
C ALA A 273 7.23 -23.24 -6.37
N GLU A 274 7.93 -24.10 -7.10
CA GLU A 274 8.86 -23.68 -8.15
C GLU A 274 8.77 -24.60 -9.37
N CYS A 275 9.14 -24.07 -10.52
CA CYS A 275 9.28 -24.83 -11.75
C CYS A 275 10.34 -24.22 -12.67
N GLU A 276 10.91 -25.04 -13.54
CA GLU A 276 11.78 -24.58 -14.61
C GLU A 276 10.96 -24.27 -15.87
N LEU A 277 11.28 -23.15 -16.53
CA LEU A 277 10.76 -22.78 -17.83
C LEU A 277 11.91 -22.77 -18.84
N ALA A 278 11.82 -23.62 -19.87
CA ALA A 278 12.68 -23.50 -21.05
C ALA A 278 12.05 -22.48 -22.02
N SER A 279 12.41 -21.20 -21.86
CA SER A 279 11.87 -20.12 -22.70
C SER A 279 12.45 -20.17 -24.11
N THR A 280 11.59 -19.93 -25.10
CA THR A 280 11.97 -19.69 -26.51
C THR A 280 11.92 -18.20 -26.86
N GLY A 281 11.70 -17.33 -25.87
CA GLY A 281 11.53 -15.89 -26.06
C GLY A 281 10.11 -15.46 -26.44
N LYS A 282 9.09 -16.26 -26.10
CA LYS A 282 7.71 -15.85 -26.36
C LYS A 282 7.23 -14.86 -25.31
N LYS A 283 6.37 -13.95 -25.76
CA LYS A 283 5.77 -12.88 -24.95
C LYS A 283 4.62 -13.33 -24.04
N LEU A 284 4.17 -14.58 -24.11
CA LEU A 284 3.09 -15.07 -23.25
C LEU A 284 3.52 -16.35 -22.56
N VAL A 285 3.55 -16.30 -21.23
CA VAL A 285 3.80 -17.44 -20.34
C VAL A 285 2.54 -17.71 -19.53
N VAL A 286 2.07 -18.95 -19.55
CA VAL A 286 0.95 -19.41 -18.71
C VAL A 286 1.52 -20.22 -17.56
N LEU A 287 1.25 -19.79 -16.34
CA LEU A 287 1.49 -20.56 -15.13
C LEU A 287 0.25 -21.38 -14.79
N GLU A 288 0.44 -22.69 -14.72
CA GLU A 288 -0.56 -23.63 -14.24
C GLU A 288 -0.30 -23.92 -12.76
N LEU A 289 -1.21 -23.49 -11.89
CA LEU A 289 -1.17 -23.84 -10.47
C LEU A 289 -2.07 -25.05 -10.21
N ARG A 290 -1.54 -26.04 -9.48
CA ARG A 290 -2.30 -27.20 -9.01
C ARG A 290 -2.13 -27.33 -7.49
N TYR A 291 -3.25 -27.41 -6.80
CA TYR A 291 -3.31 -27.62 -5.36
C TYR A 291 -4.08 -28.90 -5.06
N ASP A 292 -3.44 -29.84 -4.39
CA ASP A 292 -4.10 -31.06 -3.91
C ASP A 292 -4.27 -30.98 -2.39
N GLY A 293 -5.50 -30.69 -1.96
CA GLY A 293 -5.87 -30.65 -0.54
C GLY A 293 -6.20 -32.01 0.07
N SER A 294 -6.16 -33.10 -0.71
CA SER A 294 -6.54 -34.45 -0.24
C SER A 294 -5.34 -35.25 0.28
N ASP A 295 -4.17 -35.10 -0.36
CA ASP A 295 -2.92 -35.79 -0.02
C ASP A 295 -1.83 -34.79 0.45
N GLY A 296 -2.03 -34.23 1.65
CA GLY A 296 -0.97 -33.51 2.37
C GLY A 296 -0.75 -32.05 1.95
N ASP A 297 -1.74 -31.38 1.36
CA ASP A 297 -1.69 -29.97 0.94
C ASP A 297 -0.51 -29.65 0.01
N THR A 298 -0.33 -30.47 -1.03
CA THR A 298 0.77 -30.29 -1.97
C THR A 298 0.43 -29.19 -2.98
N LEU A 299 1.32 -28.21 -3.11
CA LEU A 299 1.25 -27.16 -4.12
C LEU A 299 2.30 -27.43 -5.21
N SER A 300 1.89 -27.37 -6.47
CA SER A 300 2.82 -27.40 -7.61
C SER A 300 2.47 -26.31 -8.63
N ILE A 301 3.49 -25.83 -9.33
CA ILE A 301 3.34 -24.96 -10.49
C ILE A 301 3.98 -25.59 -11.71
N GLY A 302 3.41 -25.32 -12.88
CA GLY A 302 4.03 -25.55 -14.17
C GLY A 302 4.02 -24.27 -14.99
N ALA A 303 4.97 -24.12 -15.91
CA ALA A 303 5.05 -22.96 -16.79
C ALA A 303 5.16 -23.42 -18.24
N ALA A 304 4.41 -22.77 -19.14
CA ALA A 304 4.50 -23.03 -20.57
C ALA A 304 4.32 -21.73 -21.35
N GLU A 305 5.09 -21.58 -22.44
CA GLU A 305 4.89 -20.49 -23.37
C GLU A 305 3.72 -20.76 -24.31
N ALA A 306 2.82 -19.78 -24.45
CA ALA A 306 1.66 -19.86 -25.34
C ALA A 306 1.82 -18.94 -26.55
N ASN A 307 1.12 -19.27 -27.63
CA ASN A 307 0.90 -18.33 -28.73
C ASN A 307 -0.31 -17.45 -28.37
N PHE A 308 -0.29 -16.19 -28.80
CA PHE A 308 -1.45 -15.30 -28.72
C PHE A 308 -2.62 -15.82 -29.55
#